data_AF-A0A1C6AUV5-F1
#
_entry.id   AF-A0A1C6AUV5-F1
#
_cell.length_a   1.000
_cell.length_b   1.000
_cell.length_c   1.000
_cell.angle_alpha   90.00
_cell.angle_beta   90.00
_cell.angle_gamma   90.00
#
_symmetry.space_group_name_H-M   'P 1'
#
loop_
_entity.id
_entity.type
_entity.pdbx_description
1 polymer ?
#
loop_
_entity_poly.entity_id
_entity_poly.type
_entity_poly.pdbx_seq_one_letter_code
_entity_poly.pdbx_strand_id
1 'polypeptide(L)' 'MAKNPSIKCSVQQCKHHDCSENYCTLNSITVGTHEANPTVVECTDCQSFVLK' A
#
# COMPACT_ATOMS: atom_id res chain seq x y z
N MET A 1 -13.56 -5.79 7.45
CA MET A 1 -12.18 -6.33 7.42
C MET A 1 -11.43 -5.68 8.55
N ALA A 2 -10.56 -6.39 9.27
CA ALA A 2 -9.81 -5.77 10.36
C ALA A 2 -8.58 -5.05 9.77
N LYS A 3 -8.31 -3.82 10.24
CA LYS A 3 -7.07 -3.11 9.93
C LYS A 3 -5.85 -3.98 10.20
N ASN A 4 -4.88 -3.95 9.30
CA ASN A 4 -3.55 -4.46 9.56
C ASN A 4 -2.67 -3.33 10.11
N PRO A 5 -2.35 -3.31 11.42
CA PRO A 5 -1.57 -2.24 12.02
C PRO A 5 -0.12 -2.17 11.50
N SER A 6 0.35 -3.24 10.84
CA SER A 6 1.68 -3.29 10.22
C SER A 6 1.73 -2.64 8.84
N ILE A 7 0.59 -2.32 8.22
CA ILE A 7 0.53 -1.76 6.86
C ILE A 7 -0.30 -0.48 6.88
N LYS A 8 0.39 0.65 7.00
CA LYS A 8 -0.25 1.97 6.88
C LYS A 8 -0.61 2.24 5.43
N CYS A 9 -1.81 2.75 5.21
CA CYS A 9 -2.27 3.16 3.88
C CYS A 9 -3.05 4.45 4.04
N SER A 10 -2.53 5.55 3.50
CA SER A 10 -3.23 6.85 3.48
C SER A 10 -4.04 7.07 2.19
N VAL A 11 -3.91 6.18 1.22
CA VAL A 11 -4.56 6.28 -0.09
C VAL A 11 -6.02 5.87 0.05
N GLN A 12 -6.91 6.84 0.22
CA GLN A 12 -8.34 6.61 0.46
C GLN A 12 -9.02 5.85 -0.71
N GLN A 13 -8.47 5.96 -1.92
CA GLN A 13 -8.92 5.29 -3.14
C GLN A 13 -8.43 3.84 -3.25
N CYS A 14 -7.57 3.36 -2.34
CA CYS A 14 -7.12 1.98 -2.33
C CYS A 14 -8.25 1.05 -1.91
N LYS A 15 -8.61 0.06 -2.73
CA LYS A 15 -9.63 -0.97 -2.48
C LYS A 15 -9.47 -1.67 -1.14
N HIS A 16 -8.23 -1.75 -0.66
CA HIS A 16 -7.87 -2.42 0.58
C HIS A 16 -7.77 -1.47 1.79
N HIS A 17 -8.05 -0.17 1.62
CA HIS A 17 -8.04 0.79 2.73
C HIS A 17 -9.12 0.43 3.78
N ASP A 18 -8.76 0.47 5.06
CA ASP A 18 -9.63 0.12 6.20
C ASP A 18 -10.84 1.05 6.37
N CYS A 19 -10.82 2.21 5.71
CA CYS A 19 -11.89 3.22 5.64
C CYS A 19 -12.21 3.93 6.96
N SER A 20 -11.88 3.35 8.10
CA SER A 20 -11.96 3.98 9.41
C SER A 20 -10.66 4.71 9.77
N GLU A 21 -9.52 4.04 9.57
CA GLU A 21 -8.20 4.58 9.87
C GLU A 21 -7.26 4.46 8.64
N ASN A 22 -6.10 5.12 8.69
CA ASN A 22 -5.09 5.11 7.61
C ASN A 22 -4.28 3.80 7.58
N TYR A 23 -4.97 2.67 7.47
CA TYR A 23 -4.39 1.34 7.40
C TYR A 23 -4.93 0.55 6.21
N CYS A 24 -4.15 -0.42 5.76
CA CYS A 24 -4.57 -1.43 4.81
C CYS A 24 -5.23 -2.61 5.55
N THR A 25 -6.05 -3.36 4.84
CA THR A 25 -6.71 -4.59 5.33
C THR A 25 -6.01 -5.86 4.85
N LEU A 26 -5.00 -5.73 3.98
CA LEU A 26 -4.18 -6.86 3.52
C LEU A 26 -3.25 -7.33 4.64
N ASN A 27 -2.98 -8.63 4.68
CA ASN A 27 -2.01 -9.21 5.62
C ASN A 27 -0.55 -8.98 5.18
N SER A 28 -0.33 -8.84 3.88
CA SER A 28 0.98 -8.57 3.26
C SER A 28 0.81 -7.66 2.05
N ILE A 29 1.87 -6.95 1.68
CA ILE A 29 1.96 -6.18 0.44
C ILE A 29 3.24 -6.55 -0.31
N THR A 30 3.23 -6.30 -1.61
CA THR A 30 4.41 -6.36 -2.46
C THR A 30 4.82 -4.93 -2.77
N VAL A 31 6.06 -4.58 -2.40
CA VAL A 31 6.70 -3.33 -2.82
C VAL A 31 7.55 -3.66 -4.03
N GLY A 32 7.37 -2.90 -5.11
CA GLY A 32 8.15 -3.03 -6.33
C GLY A 32 8.73 -1.69 -6.76
N THR A 33 9.44 -1.69 -7.87
CA THR A 33 10.02 -0.50 -8.49
C THR A 33 9.95 -0.65 -10.01
N HIS A 34 9.91 0.47 -10.73
CA HIS A 34 9.98 0.50 -12.19
C HIS A 34 11.42 0.58 -12.71
N GLU A 35 12.40 0.80 -11.84
CA GLU A 35 13.82 0.92 -12.18
C GLU A 35 14.61 -0.30 -11.69
N ALA A 36 15.75 -0.61 -12.34
CA ALA A 36 16.59 -1.73 -11.90
C ALA A 36 17.31 -1.47 -10.56
N ASN A 37 17.51 -0.19 -10.20
CA ASN A 37 18.23 0.21 -8.98
C ASN A 37 17.66 1.53 -8.42
N PRO A 38 16.51 1.50 -7.74
CA PRO A 38 15.88 2.70 -7.20
C PRO A 38 16.74 3.31 -6.09
N THR A 39 17.03 4.60 -6.21
CA THR A 39 17.79 5.35 -5.20
C THR A 39 16.94 6.36 -4.43
N VAL A 40 15.71 6.58 -4.90
CA VAL A 40 14.72 7.49 -4.29
C VAL A 40 13.43 6.74 -4.00
N VAL A 41 12.75 7.12 -2.92
CA VAL A 41 11.54 6.43 -2.42
C VAL A 41 10.38 6.50 -3.42
N GLU A 42 10.29 7.59 -4.18
CA GLU A 42 9.26 7.80 -5.21
C GLU A 42 9.32 6.78 -6.36
N CYS A 43 10.44 6.07 -6.52
CA CYS A 43 10.56 4.98 -7.49
C CYS A 43 10.10 3.63 -6.93
N THR A 44 9.64 3.57 -5.67
CA THR A 44 9.10 2.37 -5.03
C THR A 44 7.59 2.47 -4.85
N ASP A 45 6.87 1.49 -5.38
CA ASP A 45 5.41 1.47 -5.44
C ASP A 45 4.84 0.26 -4.69
N CYS A 46 3.66 0.42 -4.09
CA CYS A 46 2.89 -0.71 -3.58
C CYS A 46 2.18 -1.42 -4.74
N GLN A 47 2.73 -2.53 -5.21
CA GLN A 47 2.15 -3.34 -6.30
C GLN A 47 0.86 -4.07 -5.91
N SER A 48 0.55 -4.14 -4.61
CA SER A 48 -0.73 -4.64 -4.11
C SER A 48 -1.85 -3.60 -4.13
N PHE A 49 -1.57 -2.37 -4.59
CA PHE A 49 -2.58 -1.34 -4.75
C PHE A 49 -3.61 -1.74 -5.82
N VAL A 50 -4.88 -1.59 -5.48
CA VAL A 50 -6.00 -1.74 -6.42
C VAL A 50 -6.90 -0.52 -6.21
N LEU A 51 -7.32 0.13 -7.28
CA LEU A 51 -8.27 1.24 -7.20
C LEU A 51 -9.66 0.71 -6.77
N LYS A 52 -10.34 1.44 -5.87
CA LYS A 52 -11.73 1.17 -5.45
C LYS A 52 -12.71 1.20 -6.61
#